data_AF-A0A355H708-F1
#
_entry.id   AF-A0A355H708-F1
#
_cell.length_a   1.000
_cell.length_b   1.000
_cell.length_c   1.000
_cell.angle_alpha   90.00
_cell.angle_beta   90.00
_cell.angle_gamma   90.00
#
_symmetry.space_group_name_H-M   'P 1'
#
loop_
_entity.id
_entity.type
_entity.pdbx_description
1 polymer ?
#
loop_
_entity_poly.entity_id
_entity_poly.type
_entity_poly.pdbx_seq_one_letter_code
_entity_poly.pdbx_strand_id
1 'polypeptide(L)' 'MNQWESRWRDGRIGFHLPQVNSYLRRYSDQLFEQVPESVFVPLCGKTLDLPWLAGKTKKVVGVELV' A
#
# COMPACT_ATOMS: atom_id res chain seq x y z
N MET A 1 2.74 -13.48 20.34
CA MET A 1 2.40 -13.21 18.93
C MET A 1 1.01 -12.59 18.90
N ASN A 2 0.88 -11.40 18.35
CA ASN A 2 -0.40 -10.70 18.29
C ASN A 2 -1.33 -11.33 17.22
N GLN A 3 -2.61 -10.94 17.19
CA GLN A 3 -3.58 -11.54 16.26
C GLN A 3 -3.24 -11.27 14.78
N TRP A 4 -2.59 -10.16 14.47
CA TRP A 4 -2.16 -9.81 13.11
C TRP A 4 -0.98 -10.66 12.64
N GLU A 5 0.07 -10.78 13.46
CA GLU A 5 1.22 -11.65 13.21
C GLU A 5 0.78 -13.11 12.98
N SER A 6 -0.19 -13.62 13.76
CA SER A 6 -0.73 -14.96 13.55
C SER A 6 -1.46 -15.08 12.21
N ARG A 7 -2.26 -14.08 11.81
CA ARG A 7 -2.94 -14.09 10.51
C ARG A 7 -1.95 -14.12 9.35
N TRP A 8 -0.85 -13.35 9.44
CA TRP A 8 0.21 -13.34 8.46
C TRP A 8 0.90 -14.69 8.34
N ARG A 9 1.33 -15.27 9.47
CA ARG A 9 1.98 -16.59 9.51
C ARG A 9 1.07 -17.69 8.96
N ASP A 10 -0.21 -17.66 9.30
CA ASP A 10 -1.17 -18.69 8.90
C ASP A 10 -1.77 -18.43 7.50
N GLY A 11 -1.28 -17.43 6.75
CA GLY A 11 -1.77 -17.10 5.40
C GLY A 11 -3.20 -16.56 5.35
N ARG A 12 -3.79 -16.16 6.48
CA ARG A 12 -5.16 -15.61 6.60
C ARG A 12 -5.19 -14.13 6.23
N ILE A 13 -4.82 -13.84 4.99
CA ILE A 13 -4.59 -12.48 4.45
C ILE A 13 -5.57 -12.11 3.33
N GLY A 14 -6.86 -12.39 3.54
CA GLY A 14 -7.92 -12.10 2.56
C GLY A 14 -8.13 -10.61 2.25
N PHE A 15 -7.46 -9.73 2.97
CA PHE A 15 -7.41 -8.29 2.70
C PHE A 15 -6.40 -7.91 1.60
N HIS A 16 -5.48 -8.81 1.23
CA HIS A 16 -4.50 -8.56 0.18
C HIS A 16 -5.16 -8.62 -1.20
N LEU A 17 -5.04 -7.55 -1.98
CA LEU A 17 -5.38 -7.53 -3.38
C LEU A 17 -4.18 -8.01 -4.23
N PRO A 18 -4.38 -8.91 -5.20
CA PRO A 18 -3.32 -9.37 -6.10
C PRO A 18 -2.93 -8.34 -7.18
N GLN A 19 -3.44 -7.10 -7.05
CA GLN A 19 -3.27 -6.00 -8.00
C GLN A 19 -3.33 -4.67 -7.24
N VAL A 20 -2.84 -3.60 -7.88
CA VAL A 20 -2.99 -2.23 -7.36
C VAL A 20 -4.46 -1.91 -7.12
N ASN A 21 -4.78 -1.24 -6.02
CA ASN A 21 -6.13 -0.86 -5.65
C ASN A 21 -6.81 -0.10 -6.81
N SER A 22 -7.99 -0.58 -7.22
CA SER A 22 -8.71 -0.02 -8.37
C SER A 22 -9.12 1.44 -8.16
N TYR A 23 -9.40 1.84 -6.92
CA TYR A 23 -9.71 3.24 -6.60
C TYR A 23 -8.47 4.12 -6.63
N LEU A 24 -7.32 3.61 -6.17
CA LEU A 24 -6.05 4.33 -6.30
C LEU A 24 -5.73 4.62 -7.77
N ARG A 25 -5.95 3.64 -8.66
CA ARG A 25 -5.81 3.87 -10.11
C ARG A 25 -6.86 4.84 -10.65
N ARG A 26 -8.13 4.69 -10.25
CA ARG A 26 -9.23 5.53 -10.75
C ARG A 26 -9.04 7.02 -10.41
N TYR A 27 -8.52 7.31 -9.23
CA TYR A 27 -8.34 8.68 -8.73
C TYR A 27 -6.88 9.16 -8.79
N SER A 28 -6.00 8.42 -9.48
CA SER A 28 -4.57 8.75 -9.53
C SER A 28 -4.30 10.10 -10.15
N ASP A 29 -5.02 10.43 -11.21
CA ASP A 29 -4.74 11.64 -11.98
C ASP A 29 -5.01 12.87 -11.11
N GLN A 30 -6.12 12.87 -10.38
CA GLN A 30 -6.45 13.91 -9.39
C GLN A 30 -5.45 13.94 -8.23
N LEU A 31 -5.02 12.77 -7.73
CA LEU A 31 -4.08 12.68 -6.61
C LEU A 31 -2.67 13.19 -6.98
N PHE A 32 -2.30 13.09 -8.27
CA PHE A 32 -0.97 13.43 -8.80
C PHE A 32 -0.96 14.68 -9.70
N GLU A 33 -2.05 15.47 -9.73
CA GLU A 33 -2.06 16.78 -10.41
C GLU A 33 -0.88 17.65 -9.96
N GLN A 34 -0.55 17.58 -8.67
CA GLN A 34 0.73 18.03 -8.12
C GLN A 34 1.45 16.81 -7.57
N VAL A 35 2.61 16.47 -8.13
CA VAL A 35 3.39 15.31 -7.69
C VAL A 35 3.77 15.49 -6.21
N PRO A 36 3.27 14.66 -5.29
CA PRO A 36 3.57 14.79 -3.88
C PRO A 36 5.04 14.44 -3.64
N GLU A 37 5.66 15.18 -2.73
CA GLU A 37 7.06 14.92 -2.34
C GLU A 37 7.20 13.58 -1.62
N SER A 38 6.19 13.20 -0.83
CA SER A 38 6.16 11.88 -0.18
C SER A 38 4.73 11.35 -0.01
N VAL A 39 4.59 10.03 -0.04
CA VAL A 39 3.36 9.31 0.28
C VAL A 39 3.62 8.33 1.41
N PHE A 40 2.77 8.36 2.42
CA PHE A 40 2.80 7.45 3.54
C PHE A 40 1.65 6.43 3.42
N VAL A 41 1.96 5.14 3.54
CA VAL A 41 0.99 4.04 3.51
C VAL A 41 1.03 3.32 4.87
N PRO A 42 0.12 3.64 5.79
CA PRO A 42 0.05 2.98 7.09
C PRO A 42 -0.56 1.57 6.95
N LEU A 43 -0.07 0.62 7.76
CA LEU A 43 -0.48 -0.79 7.74
C LEU A 43 -0.44 -1.35 6.31
N CYS A 44 0.70 -1.14 5.65
CA CYS A 44 0.84 -1.35 4.20
C CYS A 44 0.79 -2.83 3.78
N GLY A 45 0.96 -3.75 4.73
CA GLY A 45 1.10 -5.17 4.50
C GLY A 45 2.10 -5.46 3.39
N LYS A 46 1.61 -6.15 2.36
CA LYS A 46 2.35 -6.44 1.12
C LYS A 46 1.66 -5.84 -0.11
N THR A 47 1.03 -4.68 0.05
CA THR A 47 0.27 -4.07 -1.05
C THR A 47 1.16 -3.82 -2.28
N LEU A 48 0.61 -4.11 -3.47
CA LEU A 48 1.24 -3.75 -4.74
C LEU A 48 1.13 -2.24 -5.04
N ASP A 49 0.42 -1.49 -4.20
CA ASP A 49 0.33 -0.04 -4.31
C ASP A 49 1.69 0.63 -4.02
N LEU A 50 2.52 0.08 -3.12
CA LEU A 50 3.83 0.66 -2.77
C LEU A 50 4.76 0.84 -3.99
N PRO A 51 5.09 -0.20 -4.77
CA PRO A 51 5.93 -0.04 -5.96
C PRO A 51 5.25 0.80 -7.04
N TRP A 52 3.92 0.73 -7.17
CA TRP A 52 3.19 1.55 -8.12
C TRP A 52 3.25 3.05 -7.77
N LEU A 53 3.11 3.40 -6.48
CA LEU A 53 3.28 4.76 -5.96
C LEU A 53 4.71 5.24 -6.13
N ALA A 54 5.70 4.37 -5.92
CA ALA A 54 7.12 4.72 -6.07
C ALA A 54 7.49 5.10 -7.51
N GLY A 55 6.75 4.60 -8.50
CA GLY A 55 6.88 5.03 -9.90
C GLY A 55 6.23 6.39 -10.22
N LYS A 56 5.47 6.98 -9.27
CA LYS A 56 4.69 8.21 -9.45
C LYS A 56 5.04 9.33 -8.49
N THR A 57 5.83 9.06 -7.45
CA THR A 57 6.17 10.03 -6.39
C THR A 57 7.66 10.00 -6.07
N LYS A 58 8.18 11.06 -5.43
CA LYS A 58 9.61 11.13 -5.09
C LYS A 58 10.00 10.18 -3.94
N LYS A 59 9.06 9.89 -3.04
CA LYS A 59 9.29 9.04 -1.87
C LYS A 59 8.01 8.34 -1.46
N VAL A 60 8.11 7.04 -1.15
CA VAL A 60 7.02 6.27 -0.54
C VAL A 60 7.54 5.64 0.74
N VAL A 61 6.76 5.75 1.82
CA VAL A 61 7.05 5.14 3.10
C VAL A 61 5.89 4.24 3.50
N GLY A 62 6.17 2.96 3.71
CA GLY A 62 5.22 2.00 4.28
C GLY A 62 5.61 1.63 5.70
N VAL A 63 4.63 1.47 6.58
CA VAL A 63 4.82 0.88 7.93
C VAL A 63 3.80 -0.24 8.08
N GLU A 64 4.25 -1.38 8.60
CA GLU A 64 3.41 -2.54 8.87
C GLU A 64 3.67 -3.07 10.29
N LEU A 65 2.65 -3.69 10.88
CA LEU A 65 2.68 -4.33 12.19
C LEU A 65 2.85 -5.84 12.01
N VAL A 66 4.06 -6.28 11.65
CA VAL A 66 4.44 -7.70 11.53
C VAL A 66 5.83 -7.98 12.04
#